data_AF-A0A918JXY1-F1
#
_entry.id   AF-A0A918JXY1-F1
#
_cell.length_a   1.000
_cell.length_b   1.000
_cell.length_c   1.000
_cell.angle_alpha   90.00
_cell.angle_beta   90.00
_cell.angle_gamma   90.00
#
_symmetry.space_group_name_H-M   'P 1'
#
loop_
_entity.id
_entity.type
_entity.pdbx_description
1 polymer ?
#
loop_
_entity_poly.entity_id
_entity_poly.type
_entity_poly.pdbx_seq_one_letter_code
_entity_poly.pdbx_strand_id
1 'polypeptide(L)'
;MKRDLLAEIIDLKKKLLKNDISIDKAIDQFFLLASHYQNESISDQEIILFEKPLPKIEKYFLEKNIKIKNKINKLNKILILQELGIQFSEKELNKLLYDN
;
A
#
# COMPACT_ATOMS: atom_id res chain seq x y z
N MET A 1 21.29 -15.24 -6.01
CA MET A 1 20.15 -16.05 -6.52
C MET A 1 18.96 -15.13 -6.58
N LYS A 2 18.42 -14.83 -7.76
CA LYS A 2 17.25 -13.94 -7.89
C LYS A 2 16.06 -14.70 -7.30
N ARG A 3 15.55 -14.24 -6.14
CA ARG A 3 14.40 -14.86 -5.49
C ARG A 3 13.20 -14.64 -6.40
N ASP A 4 12.61 -15.73 -6.89
CA ASP A 4 11.39 -15.63 -7.69
C ASP A 4 10.24 -15.31 -6.74
N LEU A 5 9.87 -14.04 -6.70
CA LEU A 5 8.80 -13.52 -5.86
C LEU A 5 7.49 -14.30 -6.04
N LEU A 6 7.20 -14.75 -7.26
CA LEU A 6 6.00 -15.51 -7.56
C LEU A 6 6.05 -16.89 -6.87
N ALA A 7 7.22 -17.52 -6.83
CA ALA A 7 7.43 -18.77 -6.09
C ALA A 7 7.27 -18.56 -4.57
N GLU A 8 7.76 -17.44 -4.02
CA GLU A 8 7.62 -17.12 -2.59
C GLU A 8 6.15 -16.84 -2.19
N ILE A 9 5.40 -16.12 -3.03
CA ILE A 9 3.96 -15.86 -2.85
C ILE A 9 3.17 -17.18 -2.90
N ILE A 10 3.49 -18.07 -3.85
CA ILE A 10 2.84 -19.38 -3.97
C ILE A 10 3.13 -20.26 -2.75
N ASP A 11 4.37 -20.30 -2.27
CA ASP A 11 4.75 -21.06 -1.08
C ASP A 11 4.04 -20.55 0.18
N LEU A 12 3.98 -19.22 0.35
CA LEU A 12 3.29 -18.60 1.48
C LEU A 12 1.79 -18.91 1.48
N LYS A 13 1.15 -18.87 0.30
CA LYS A 13 -0.25 -19.27 0.13
C LYS A 13 -0.47 -20.74 0.53
N LYS A 14 0.43 -21.65 0.14
CA LYS A 14 0.34 -23.07 0.51
C LYS A 14 0.44 -23.27 2.02
N LYS A 15 1.38 -22.59 2.68
CA LYS A 15 1.56 -22.64 4.14
C LYS A 15 0.32 -22.13 4.87
N LEU A 16 -0.27 -21.03 4.40
CA LEU A 16 -1.51 -20.50 4.99
C LEU A 16 -2.68 -21.48 4.84
N LEU A 17 -2.86 -22.07 3.64
CA LEU A 17 -3.94 -23.05 3.40
C LEU A 17 -3.79 -24.34 4.21
N LYS A 18 -2.56 -24.72 4.57
CA LYS A 18 -2.26 -25.86 5.44
C LYS A 18 -2.33 -25.54 6.94
N ASN A 19 -2.60 -24.28 7.31
CA ASN A 19 -2.49 -23.76 8.67
C ASN A 19 -1.08 -23.89 9.28
N ASP A 20 -0.03 -23.99 8.44
CA ASP A 20 1.37 -24.02 8.88
C ASP A 20 1.86 -22.65 9.40
N ILE A 21 1.10 -21.58 9.09
CA ILE A 21 1.29 -20.21 9.57
C ILE A 21 -0.06 -19.60 9.95
N SER A 22 -0.08 -18.70 10.93
CA SER A 22 -1.27 -17.91 11.25
C SER A 22 -1.56 -16.89 10.15
N ILE A 23 -2.81 -16.43 10.09
CA ILE A 23 -3.24 -15.36 9.19
C ILE A 23 -2.40 -14.10 9.41
N ASP A 24 -2.17 -13.69 10.66
CA ASP A 24 -1.38 -12.50 10.98
C ASP A 24 0.05 -12.61 10.45
N LYS A 25 0.70 -13.76 10.66
CA LYS A 25 2.05 -14.02 10.16
C LYS A 25 2.10 -14.07 8.63
N ALA A 26 1.06 -14.59 8.00
CA ALA A 26 0.94 -14.56 6.54
C ALA A 26 0.78 -13.12 6.03
N ILE A 27 -0.03 -12.28 6.69
CA ILE A 27 -0.22 -10.87 6.34
C ILE A 27 1.12 -10.14 6.39
N ASP A 28 1.89 -10.28 7.47
CA ASP A 28 3.20 -9.63 7.61
C ASP A 28 4.17 -10.08 6.51
N GLN A 29 4.21 -11.38 6.21
CA GLN A 29 5.09 -11.93 5.18
C GLN A 29 4.66 -11.50 3.77
N PHE A 30 3.36 -11.47 3.46
CA PHE A 30 2.86 -10.94 2.19
C PHE A 30 3.15 -9.45 2.05
N PHE A 31 3.03 -8.68 3.13
CA PHE A 31 3.34 -7.26 3.13
C PHE A 31 4.82 -7.01 2.82
N LEU A 32 5.73 -7.75 3.45
CA LEU A 32 7.17 -7.68 3.17
C LEU A 32 7.47 -8.01 1.71
N LEU A 33 6.94 -9.13 1.19
CA LEU A 33 7.12 -9.54 -0.20
C LEU A 33 6.61 -8.48 -1.19
N ALA A 34 5.43 -7.91 -0.93
CA ALA A 34 4.87 -6.85 -1.76
C ALA A 34 5.71 -5.56 -1.71
N SER A 35 6.24 -5.19 -0.54
CA SER A 35 7.10 -4.01 -0.38
C SER A 35 8.45 -4.16 -1.10
N HIS A 36 9.03 -5.35 -1.10
CA HIS A 36 10.25 -5.65 -1.87
C HIS A 36 10.01 -5.51 -3.38
N TYR A 37 8.87 -6.01 -3.89
CA TYR A 37 8.51 -5.85 -5.30
C TYR A 37 8.37 -4.39 -5.74
N GLN A 38 7.70 -3.56 -4.93
CA GLN A 38 7.50 -2.14 -5.22
C GLN A 38 8.81 -1.34 -5.24
N ASN A 39 9.77 -1.72 -4.41
CA ASN A 39 11.07 -1.05 -4.34
C ASN A 39 12.04 -1.49 -5.46
N GLU A 40 11.87 -2.69 -6.02
CA GLU A 40 12.81 -3.24 -7.01
C GLU A 40 12.55 -2.80 -8.46
N SER A 41 11.45 -2.10 -8.77
CA SER A 41 11.22 -1.48 -10.09
C SER A 41 11.49 -2.42 -11.28
N ILE A 42 10.95 -3.64 -11.25
CA ILE A 42 11.05 -4.57 -12.38
C ILE A 42 9.66 -4.73 -13.02
N SER A 43 9.47 -3.94 -14.07
CA SER A 43 8.41 -4.00 -15.09
C SER A 43 7.02 -3.51 -14.71
N ASP A 44 6.38 -2.86 -15.69
CA ASP A 44 4.98 -2.40 -15.74
C ASP A 44 3.93 -3.53 -15.61
N GLN A 45 4.29 -4.67 -15.01
CA GLN A 45 3.37 -5.75 -14.73
C GLN A 45 2.65 -5.46 -13.42
N GLU A 46 1.44 -4.93 -13.53
CA GLU A 46 0.47 -4.91 -12.43
C GLU A 46 0.28 -6.35 -11.93
N ILE A 47 0.71 -6.63 -10.71
CA ILE A 47 0.35 -7.90 -10.06
C ILE A 47 -1.15 -7.86 -9.79
N ILE A 48 -1.92 -8.58 -10.60
CA ILE A 48 -3.36 -8.80 -10.36
C ILE A 48 -3.47 -9.77 -9.18
N LEU A 49 -3.54 -9.23 -7.97
CA LEU A 49 -3.68 -10.00 -6.74
C LEU A 49 -5.07 -10.62 -6.56
N PHE A 50 -6.04 -10.20 -7.37
CA PHE A 50 -7.44 -10.61 -7.23
C PHE A 50 -7.99 -11.13 -8.56
N GLU A 51 -8.05 -12.46 -8.71
CA GLU A 51 -8.75 -13.12 -9.82
C GLU A 51 -10.29 -13.02 -9.69
N LYS A 52 -10.79 -12.56 -8.53
CA LYS A 52 -12.22 -12.43 -8.22
C LYS A 52 -12.53 -11.01 -7.76
N PRO A 53 -13.74 -10.48 -8.02
CA PRO A 53 -14.15 -9.19 -7.49
C PRO A 53 -14.08 -9.19 -5.96
N LEU A 54 -13.41 -8.17 -5.40
CA LEU A 54 -13.27 -7.99 -3.96
C LEU A 54 -14.64 -7.90 -3.28
N PRO A 55 -14.86 -8.64 -2.18
CA PRO A 55 -15.99 -8.42 -1.26
C PRO A 55 -16.14 -6.95 -0.87
N LYS A 56 -17.38 -6.50 -0.62
CA LYS A 56 -17.69 -5.09 -0.29
C LYS A 56 -16.85 -4.55 0.87
N ILE A 57 -16.60 -5.37 1.89
CA ILE A 57 -15.84 -4.97 3.08
C ILE A 57 -14.36 -4.74 2.75
N GLU A 58 -13.76 -5.60 1.92
CA GLU A 58 -12.38 -5.45 1.47
C GLU A 58 -12.22 -4.22 0.58
N LYS A 59 -13.20 -3.99 -0.32
CA LYS A 59 -13.25 -2.78 -1.14
C LYS A 59 -13.33 -1.50 -0.30
N TYR A 60 -14.17 -1.49 0.74
CA TYR A 60 -14.27 -0.37 1.68
C TYR A 60 -12.93 -0.07 2.37
N PHE A 61 -12.24 -1.10 2.86
CA PHE A 61 -10.92 -0.92 3.48
C PHE A 61 -9.85 -0.47 2.50
N LEU A 62 -9.87 -0.97 1.26
CA LEU A 62 -8.96 -0.54 0.20
C LEU A 62 -9.16 0.94 -0.13
N GLU A 63 -10.40 1.38 -0.36
CA GLU A 63 -10.73 2.78 -0.63
C GLU A 63 -10.33 3.68 0.55
N LYS A 64 -10.56 3.24 1.79
CA LYS A 64 -10.13 3.96 2.98
C LYS A 64 -8.61 4.09 3.05
N ASN A 65 -7.87 3.03 2.74
CA ASN A 65 -6.40 3.04 2.70
C ASN A 65 -5.88 4.00 1.62
N ILE A 66 -6.45 3.97 0.41
CA ILE A 66 -6.11 4.89 -0.68
C ILE A 66 -6.31 6.35 -0.24
N LYS A 67 -7.44 6.67 0.39
CA LYS A 67 -7.71 8.02 0.93
C LYS A 67 -6.68 8.44 1.98
N ILE A 68 -6.30 7.54 2.88
CA ILE A 68 -5.27 7.80 3.91
C ILE A 68 -3.89 8.05 3.26
N LYS A 69 -3.47 7.20 2.32
CA LYS A 69 -2.20 7.38 1.57
C LYS A 69 -2.15 8.73 0.85
N ASN A 70 -3.24 9.12 0.19
CA ASN A 70 -3.34 10.41 -0.47
C ASN A 70 -3.23 11.58 0.53
N LYS A 71 -3.85 11.46 1.71
CA LYS A 71 -3.75 12.47 2.78
C LYS A 71 -2.31 12.59 3.30
N ILE A 72 -1.63 11.47 3.53
CA ILE A 72 -0.21 11.46 3.96
C ILE A 72 0.68 12.12 2.90
N ASN A 73 0.49 11.79 1.62
CA ASN A 73 1.25 12.42 0.53
C ASN A 73 1.01 13.93 0.44
N LYS A 74 -0.23 14.39 0.63
CA LYS A 74 -0.56 15.83 0.68
C LYS A 74 0.17 16.51 1.86
N LEU A 75 0.14 15.91 3.05
CA LEU A 75 0.85 16.41 4.23
C LEU A 75 2.35 16.52 3.99
N ASN A 76 2.99 15.47 3.46
CA ASN A 76 4.42 15.48 3.18
C ASN A 76 4.80 16.60 2.20
N LYS A 77 3.98 16.84 1.16
CA LYS A 77 4.19 17.96 0.23
C LYS A 77 4.09 19.32 0.93
N ILE A 78 3.09 19.51 1.80
CA ILE A 78 2.93 20.75 2.57
C ILE A 78 4.17 20.99 3.45
N LEU A 79 4.63 19.95 4.16
CA LEU A 79 5.82 20.04 5.01
C LEU A 79 7.07 20.44 4.21
N ILE A 80 7.32 19.82 3.05
CA ILE A 80 8.43 20.19 2.17
C ILE A 80 8.34 21.66 1.75
N LEU A 81 7.14 22.14 1.38
CA LEU A 81 6.95 23.53 0.97
C LEU A 81 7.18 24.50 2.14
N GLN A 82 6.77 24.13 3.36
CA GLN A 82 7.05 24.91 4.57
C GLN A 82 8.56 24.96 4.89
N GLU A 83 9.28 23.85 4.73
CA GLU A 83 10.74 23.80 4.88
C GLU A 83 11.45 24.70 3.85
N LEU A 84 10.88 24.86 2.66
CA LEU A 84 11.35 25.80 1.63
C LEU A 84 10.95 27.25 1.89
N GLY A 85 10.31 27.54 3.03
CA GLY A 85 9.93 28.90 3.45
C GLY A 85 8.56 29.36 2.94
N ILE A 86 7.76 28.49 2.31
CA ILE A 86 6.39 28.83 1.88
C ILE A 86 5.46 28.75 3.09
N GLN A 87 4.77 29.86 3.36
CA GLN A 87 3.78 29.92 4.42
C GLN A 87 2.38 29.68 3.85
N PHE A 88 1.54 28.97 4.62
CA PHE A 88 0.15 28.73 4.30
C PHE A 88 -0.73 29.34 5.37
N SER A 89 -1.80 30.00 4.97
CA SER A 89 -2.89 30.36 5.87
C SER A 89 -3.67 29.10 6.30
N GLU A 90 -4.38 29.21 7.42
CA GLU A 90 -5.27 28.14 7.90
C GLU A 90 -6.30 27.72 6.84
N LYS A 91 -6.83 28.70 6.07
CA LYS A 91 -7.77 28.43 4.98
C LYS A 91 -7.13 27.61 3.84
N GLU A 92 -5.90 27.93 3.46
CA GLU A 92 -5.18 27.18 2.41
C GLU A 92 -4.83 25.77 2.87
N LEU A 93 -4.40 25.59 4.12
CA LEU A 93 -4.16 24.27 4.70
C LEU A 93 -5.43 23.43 4.71
N ASN A 94 -6.54 24.00 5.15
CA ASN A 94 -7.83 23.30 5.14
C ASN A 94 -8.25 22.91 3.73
N LYS A 95 -8.05 23.79 2.75
CA LYS A 95 -8.29 23.50 1.33
C LYS A 95 -7.42 22.32 0.85
N LEU A 96 -6.12 22.38 1.10
CA LEU A 96 -5.17 21.36 0.63
C LEU A 96 -5.43 19.98 1.27
N LEU A 97 -5.83 19.95 2.54
CA LEU A 97 -6.03 18.72 3.31
C LEU A 97 -7.42 18.09 3.13
N TYR A 98 -8.45 18.89 2.86
CA TYR A 98 -9.85 18.45 2.95
C TYR A 98 -10.71 18.71 1.71
N ASP A 99 -10.26 19.50 0.73
CA ASP A 99 -10.97 19.53 -0.56
C ASP A 99 -10.69 18.21 -1.31
N ASN A 100 -11.80 17.54 -1.66
CA ASN A 100 -11.86 16.42 -2.58
C ASN A 100 -11.89 16.94 -4.02
#